data_AF-A0A7R9B9Y3-F1
#
_entry.id   AF-A0A7R9B9Y3-F1
#
_cell.length_a   1.000
_cell.length_b   1.000
_cell.length_c   1.000
_cell.angle_alpha   90.00
_cell.angle_beta   90.00
_cell.angle_gamma   90.00
#
_symmetry.space_group_name_H-M   'P 1'
#
loop_
_entity.id
_entity.type
_entity.pdbx_description
1 polymer ?
#
loop_
_entity_poly.entity_id
_entity_poly.type
_entity_poly.pdbx_seq_one_letter_code
_entity_poly.pdbx_strand_id
1 'polypeptide(L)'
;MSLFQELDERINYVAAKVIHLGDQLESVNTPRARAVEAQKLMNYFAEFLSPGPLLAQIFTDKGQIDEAADIIQKLHLIAQELPSGKFEKAKKKIASKYDEIERSLIEEFVKAHRSADIGRMKEIATILSHFKGYSQCVDAFIEQSQM
;
A
#
# COMPACT_ATOMS: atom_id res chain seq x y z
N MET A 1 21.99 36.17 36.35
CA MET A 1 22.71 35.22 35.47
C MET A 1 22.29 33.75 35.69
N SER A 2 21.67 33.39 36.83
CA SER A 2 21.21 32.02 37.15
C SER A 2 19.90 31.58 36.47
N LEU A 3 18.97 32.51 36.21
CA LEU A 3 17.65 32.18 35.66
C LEU A 3 17.71 31.58 34.23
N PHE A 4 18.65 32.05 33.40
CA PHE A 4 18.82 31.54 32.03
C PHE A 4 19.44 30.15 32.01
N GLN A 5 20.40 29.85 32.90
CA GLN A 5 20.98 28.51 33.02
C GLN A 5 19.96 27.51 33.56
N GLU A 6 19.14 27.89 34.54
CA GLU A 6 18.11 27.02 35.08
C GLU A 6 16.99 26.73 34.06
N LEU A 7 16.65 27.72 33.23
CA LEU A 7 15.71 27.52 32.12
C LEU A 7 16.30 26.61 31.05
N ASP A 8 17.57 26.79 30.69
CA ASP A 8 18.27 25.99 29.70
C ASP A 8 18.43 24.53 30.15
N GLU A 9 18.75 24.29 31.42
CA GLU A 9 18.77 22.94 32.02
C GLU A 9 17.38 22.29 31.98
N ARG A 10 16.31 23.03 32.30
CA ARG A 10 14.94 22.50 32.20
C ARG A 10 14.53 22.21 30.75
N ILE A 11 14.90 23.07 29.80
CA ILE A 11 14.63 22.85 28.37
C ILE A 11 15.35 21.60 27.89
N ASN A 12 16.64 21.45 28.21
CA ASN A 12 17.43 20.28 27.86
C ASN A 12 16.89 19.00 28.49
N TYR A 13 16.45 19.06 29.76
CA TYR A 13 15.83 17.93 30.44
C TYR A 13 14.49 17.52 29.80
N VAL A 14 13.63 18.49 29.49
CA VAL A 14 12.34 18.23 28.82
C VAL A 14 12.57 17.69 27.41
N ALA A 15 13.49 18.26 26.64
CA ALA A 15 13.83 17.79 25.30
C ALA A 15 14.34 16.34 25.31
N ALA A 16 15.28 16.01 26.21
CA ALA A 16 15.79 14.64 26.36
C ALA A 16 14.68 13.65 26.75
N LYS A 17 13.76 14.06 27.63
CA LYS A 17 12.64 13.22 28.07
C LYS A 17 11.59 13.03 26.97
N VAL A 18 11.35 14.04 26.15
CA VAL A 18 10.45 13.96 24.98
C VAL A 18 11.02 13.05 23.90
N ILE A 19 12.32 13.13 23.62
CA ILE A 19 13.01 12.22 22.69
C ILE A 19 12.89 10.77 23.17
N HIS A 20 13.25 10.50 24.43
CA HIS A 20 13.16 9.16 24.99
C HIS A 20 11.73 8.60 25.00
N LEU A 21 10.73 9.43 25.28
CA LEU A 21 9.34 9.01 25.25
C LEU A 21 8.86 8.76 23.81
N GLY A 22 9.36 9.56 22.85
CA GLY A 22 9.18 9.34 21.41
C GLY A 22 9.74 8.00 20.96
N ASP A 23 10.99 7.70 21.31
CA ASP A 23 11.65 6.43 21.00
C ASP A 23 10.90 5.23 21.62
N GLN A 24 10.44 5.37 22.86
CA GLN A 24 9.65 4.33 23.52
C GLN A 24 8.28 4.13 22.86
N LEU A 25 7.59 5.22 22.52
CA LEU A 25 6.32 5.17 21.80
C LEU A 25 6.50 4.52 20.42
N GLU A 26 7.54 4.87 19.66
CA GLU A 26 7.84 4.26 18.36
C GLU A 26 8.20 2.78 18.50
N SER A 27 8.98 2.41 19.52
CA SER A 27 9.40 1.03 19.78
C SER A 27 8.23 0.08 20.09
N VAL A 28 7.14 0.60 20.66
CA VAL A 28 5.92 -0.17 20.95
C VAL A 28 4.90 -0.05 19.81
N ASN A 29 4.80 1.13 19.19
CA ASN A 29 3.80 1.39 18.16
C ASN A 29 4.12 0.71 16.84
N THR A 30 5.40 0.62 16.45
CA THR A 30 5.85 -0.05 15.21
C THR A 30 5.51 -1.55 15.18
N PRO A 31 5.88 -2.38 16.17
CA PRO A 31 5.51 -3.79 16.17
C PRO A 31 4.00 -4.00 16.26
N ARG A 32 3.29 -3.14 17.01
CA ARG A 32 1.81 -3.19 17.08
C ARG A 32 1.18 -2.90 15.73
N ALA A 33 1.60 -1.84 15.04
CA ALA A 33 1.10 -1.49 13.71
C ALA A 33 1.36 -2.61 12.70
N ARG A 34 2.58 -3.17 12.71
CA ARG A 34 2.96 -4.32 11.87
C ARG A 34 2.08 -5.55 12.14
N ALA A 35 1.78 -5.85 13.40
CA ALA A 35 0.92 -6.97 13.77
C ALA A 35 -0.52 -6.79 13.27
N VAL A 36 -1.06 -5.57 13.39
CA VAL A 36 -2.40 -5.22 12.87
C VAL A 36 -2.46 -5.35 11.35
N GLU A 37 -1.44 -4.85 10.66
CA GLU A 37 -1.35 -4.97 9.20
C GLU A 37 -1.23 -6.42 8.74
N ALA A 38 -0.37 -7.22 9.40
CA ALA A 38 -0.24 -8.64 9.12
C ALA A 38 -1.56 -9.39 9.34
N GLN A 39 -2.29 -9.08 10.41
CA GLN A 39 -3.62 -9.65 10.66
C GLN A 39 -4.61 -9.28 9.54
N LYS A 40 -4.62 -8.02 9.10
CA LYS A 40 -5.46 -7.55 7.98
C LYS A 40 -5.14 -8.35 6.70
N LEU A 41 -3.86 -8.51 6.36
CA LEU A 41 -3.43 -9.30 5.20
C LEU A 41 -3.80 -10.78 5.32
N MET A 42 -3.64 -11.38 6.51
CA MET A 42 -4.03 -12.77 6.75
C MET A 42 -5.52 -13.01 6.56
N ASN A 43 -6.37 -12.07 6.97
CA ASN A 43 -7.82 -12.16 6.78
C ASN A 43 -8.20 -12.16 5.30
N TYR A 44 -7.63 -11.24 4.50
CA TYR A 44 -7.85 -11.26 3.05
C TYR A 44 -7.28 -12.52 2.41
N PHE A 45 -6.10 -12.98 2.82
CA PHE A 45 -5.53 -14.21 2.30
C PHE A 45 -6.44 -15.43 2.58
N ALA A 46 -7.05 -15.50 3.76
CA ALA A 46 -8.03 -16.54 4.10
C ALA A 46 -9.25 -16.52 3.16
N GLU A 47 -9.68 -15.33 2.75
CA GLU A 47 -10.74 -15.15 1.76
C GLU A 47 -10.33 -15.63 0.35
N PHE A 48 -9.07 -15.42 -0.04
CA PHE A 48 -8.51 -15.97 -1.28
C PHE A 48 -8.36 -17.49 -1.24
N LEU A 49 -8.21 -18.09 -0.05
CA LEU A 49 -8.22 -19.55 0.14
C LEU A 49 -9.62 -20.15 0.06
N SER A 50 -10.66 -19.38 0.41
CA SER A 50 -12.04 -19.86 0.42
C SER A 50 -12.56 -20.11 -1.01
N PRO A 51 -13.23 -21.26 -1.26
CA PRO A 51 -13.95 -21.50 -2.50
C PRO A 51 -15.19 -20.60 -2.54
N GLY A 52 -15.08 -19.46 -3.22
CA GLY A 52 -16.17 -18.49 -3.34
C GLY A 52 -15.72 -17.15 -3.92
N PRO A 53 -16.66 -16.24 -4.22
CA PRO A 53 -16.33 -14.88 -4.61
C PRO A 53 -15.64 -14.13 -3.46
N LEU A 54 -14.88 -13.09 -3.79
CA LEU A 54 -14.38 -12.16 -2.79
C LEU A 54 -15.57 -11.36 -2.23
N LEU A 55 -15.73 -11.38 -0.92
CA LEU A 55 -16.72 -10.63 -0.14
C LEU A 55 -16.16 -9.29 0.34
N ALA A 56 -14.84 -9.12 0.39
CA ALA A 56 -14.23 -7.88 0.83
C ALA A 56 -14.52 -6.76 -0.17
N GLN A 57 -15.22 -5.73 0.31
CA GLN A 57 -15.66 -4.60 -0.51
C GLN A 57 -14.53 -3.90 -1.24
N ILE A 58 -13.33 -3.89 -0.63
CA ILE A 58 -12.11 -3.33 -1.20
C ILE A 58 -11.73 -3.93 -2.55
N PHE A 59 -12.07 -5.20 -2.81
CA PHE A 59 -11.80 -5.87 -4.08
C PHE A 59 -12.97 -5.84 -5.06
N THR A 60 -14.12 -5.31 -4.64
CA THR A 60 -15.35 -5.22 -5.45
C THR A 60 -15.72 -3.79 -5.82
N ASP A 61 -15.33 -2.82 -5.00
CA ASP A 61 -15.63 -1.40 -5.20
C ASP A 61 -14.51 -0.72 -6.01
N LYS A 62 -14.88 -0.14 -7.15
CA LYS A 62 -13.97 0.63 -8.00
C LYS A 62 -13.52 1.95 -7.34
N GLY A 63 -14.27 2.46 -6.36
CA GLY A 63 -13.91 3.65 -5.59
C GLY A 63 -12.74 3.43 -4.61
N GLN A 64 -12.41 2.18 -4.29
CA GLN A 64 -11.33 1.82 -3.36
C GLN A 64 -10.09 1.24 -4.06
N ILE A 65 -9.93 1.53 -5.35
CA ILE A 65 -8.87 0.94 -6.19
C ILE A 65 -7.46 1.16 -5.62
N ASP A 66 -7.21 2.30 -4.99
CA ASP A 66 -5.89 2.63 -4.40
C ASP A 66 -5.58 1.73 -3.21
N GLU A 67 -6.56 1.52 -2.31
CA GLU A 67 -6.40 0.65 -1.15
C GLU A 67 -6.34 -0.82 -1.58
N ALA A 68 -7.12 -1.19 -2.60
CA ALA A 68 -7.08 -2.51 -3.21
C ALA A 68 -5.71 -2.82 -3.80
N ALA A 69 -5.09 -1.83 -4.45
CA ALA A 69 -3.75 -1.93 -5.04
C ALA A 69 -2.67 -2.19 -3.99
N ASP A 70 -2.68 -1.45 -2.88
CA ASP A 70 -1.73 -1.65 -1.79
C ASP A 70 -1.84 -3.07 -1.21
N ILE A 71 -3.07 -3.52 -0.94
CA ILE A 71 -3.30 -4.83 -0.32
C ILE A 71 -2.98 -5.97 -1.30
N ILE A 72 -3.41 -5.89 -2.57
CA ILE A 72 -3.18 -6.97 -3.52
C ILE A 72 -1.70 -7.12 -3.86
N GLN A 73 -0.95 -6.02 -3.88
CA GLN A 73 0.50 -6.03 -4.09
C GLN A 73 1.22 -6.75 -2.95
N LYS A 74 0.87 -6.41 -1.69
CA LYS A 74 1.40 -7.10 -0.50
C LYS A 74 1.03 -8.59 -0.49
N LEU A 75 -0.22 -8.92 -0.81
CA LEU A 75 -0.68 -10.31 -0.90
C LEU A 75 0.05 -11.08 -2.00
N HIS A 76 0.34 -10.45 -3.14
CA HIS A 76 1.06 -11.08 -4.24
C HIS A 76 2.52 -11.41 -3.85
N LEU A 77 3.19 -10.51 -3.13
CA LEU A 77 4.53 -10.76 -2.59
C LEU A 77 4.51 -11.92 -1.57
N ILE A 78 3.58 -11.89 -0.61
CA ILE A 78 3.43 -12.98 0.37
C ILE A 78 3.14 -14.30 -0.34
N ALA A 79 2.29 -14.28 -1.37
CA ALA A 79 1.94 -15.47 -2.13
C ALA A 79 3.17 -16.09 -2.81
N GLN A 80 4.12 -15.29 -3.31
CA GLN A 80 5.36 -15.80 -3.92
C GLN A 80 6.28 -16.52 -2.91
N GLU A 81 6.31 -16.07 -1.66
CA GLU A 81 7.11 -16.67 -0.58
C GLU A 81 6.52 -17.97 -0.02
N LEU A 82 5.25 -18.28 -0.31
CA LEU A 82 4.60 -19.49 0.20
C LEU A 82 5.10 -20.74 -0.55
N PRO A 83 5.23 -21.89 0.14
CA PRO A 83 5.60 -23.15 -0.49
C PRO A 83 4.57 -23.55 -1.57
N SER A 84 5.06 -24.15 -2.65
CA SER A 84 4.21 -24.68 -3.71
C SER A 84 3.41 -25.89 -3.22
N GLY A 85 2.19 -26.06 -3.74
CA GLY A 85 1.32 -27.20 -3.41
C GLY A 85 -0.07 -26.80 -2.91
N LYS A 86 -0.26 -26.70 -1.59
CA LYS A 86 -1.59 -26.46 -0.99
C LYS A 86 -2.19 -25.10 -1.31
N PHE A 87 -1.34 -24.11 -1.63
CA PHE A 87 -1.75 -22.72 -1.84
C PHE A 87 -1.85 -22.31 -3.32
N GLU A 88 -1.64 -23.23 -4.26
CA GLU A 88 -1.61 -22.90 -5.70
C GLU A 88 -2.90 -22.26 -6.21
N LYS A 89 -4.06 -22.69 -5.69
CA LYS A 89 -5.35 -22.09 -6.05
C LYS A 89 -5.44 -20.63 -5.59
N ALA A 90 -5.04 -20.36 -4.34
CA ALA A 90 -5.02 -19.01 -3.80
C ALA A 90 -3.98 -18.13 -4.52
N LYS A 91 -2.78 -18.65 -4.78
CA LYS A 91 -1.74 -17.99 -5.58
C LYS A 91 -2.27 -17.54 -6.94
N LYS A 92 -2.95 -18.44 -7.67
CA LYS A 92 -3.56 -18.11 -8.97
C LYS A 92 -4.68 -17.08 -8.83
N LYS A 93 -5.53 -17.17 -7.80
CA LYS A 93 -6.61 -16.21 -7.56
C LYS A 93 -6.07 -14.82 -7.22
N ILE A 94 -5.02 -14.74 -6.40
CA ILE A 94 -4.31 -13.50 -6.07
C ILE A 94 -3.64 -12.92 -7.31
N ALA A 95 -2.95 -13.73 -8.11
CA ALA A 95 -2.33 -13.28 -9.36
C ALA A 95 -3.37 -12.73 -10.35
N SER A 96 -4.49 -13.44 -10.55
CA SER A 96 -5.56 -12.96 -11.42
C SER A 96 -6.16 -11.63 -10.93
N LYS A 97 -6.30 -11.45 -9.61
CA LYS A 97 -6.83 -10.21 -9.05
C LYS A 97 -5.80 -9.08 -9.09
N TYR A 98 -4.51 -9.40 -8.95
CA TYR A 98 -3.41 -8.47 -9.14
C TYR A 98 -3.43 -7.89 -10.55
N ASP A 99 -3.53 -8.75 -11.58
CA ASP A 99 -3.61 -8.32 -12.98
C ASP A 99 -4.87 -7.48 -13.26
N GLU A 100 -6.01 -7.80 -12.64
CA GLU A 100 -7.27 -7.06 -12.76
C GLU A 100 -7.16 -5.63 -12.19
N ILE A 101 -6.55 -5.50 -11.00
CA ILE A 101 -6.33 -4.20 -10.34
C ILE A 101 -5.31 -3.38 -11.12
N GLU A 102 -4.24 -4.00 -11.62
CA GLU A 102 -3.25 -3.34 -12.45
C GLU A 102 -3.87 -2.72 -13.72
N ARG A 103 -4.70 -3.48 -14.44
CA ARG A 103 -5.44 -2.96 -15.61
C ARG A 103 -6.37 -1.82 -15.23
N SER A 104 -7.09 -1.96 -14.12
CA SER A 104 -8.02 -0.92 -13.65
C SER A 104 -7.29 0.38 -13.27
N LEU A 105 -6.08 0.29 -12.70
CA LEU A 105 -5.24 1.44 -12.40
C LEU A 105 -4.76 2.13 -13.68
N ILE A 106 -4.35 1.36 -14.69
CA ILE A 106 -3.96 1.91 -16.01
C ILE A 106 -5.15 2.63 -16.67
N GLU A 107 -6.34 2.05 -16.61
CA GLU A 107 -7.57 2.69 -17.12
C GLU A 107 -7.88 4.01 -16.39
N GLU A 108 -7.75 4.04 -15.05
CA GLU A 108 -8.00 5.25 -14.27
C GLU A 108 -6.91 6.31 -14.51
N PHE A 109 -5.65 5.90 -14.74
CA PHE A 109 -4.56 6.80 -15.14
C PHE A 109 -4.84 7.47 -16.49
N VAL A 110 -5.25 6.68 -17.49
CA VAL A 110 -5.67 7.15 -18.81
C VAL A 110 -6.83 8.12 -18.71
N LYS A 111 -7.83 7.80 -17.88
CA LYS A 111 -9.00 8.66 -17.67
C LYS A 111 -8.60 9.99 -17.02
N ALA A 112 -7.74 9.94 -16.00
CA ALA A 112 -7.19 11.14 -15.36
C ALA A 112 -6.39 12.01 -16.35
N HIS A 113 -5.64 11.39 -17.26
CA HIS A 113 -4.96 12.10 -18.34
C HIS A 113 -5.95 12.82 -19.26
N ARG A 114 -7.01 12.15 -19.71
CA ARG A 114 -8.03 12.76 -20.58
C ARG A 114 -8.77 13.91 -19.92
N SER A 115 -8.96 13.87 -18.60
CA SER A 115 -9.54 14.96 -17.82
C SER A 115 -8.53 16.04 -17.40
N ALA A 116 -7.27 15.95 -17.84
CA ALA A 116 -6.17 16.83 -17.45
C ALA A 116 -5.93 16.92 -15.92
N ASP A 117 -6.27 15.87 -15.19
CA ASP A 117 -6.06 15.78 -13.73
C ASP A 117 -4.67 15.20 -13.44
N ILE A 118 -3.69 16.11 -13.45
CA ILE A 118 -2.28 15.78 -13.21
C ILE A 118 -2.05 15.27 -11.77
N GLY A 119 -2.86 15.74 -10.81
CA GLY A 119 -2.77 15.32 -9.41
C GLY A 119 -3.09 13.83 -9.28
N ARG A 120 -4.25 13.43 -9.82
CA ARG A 120 -4.68 12.04 -9.81
C ARG A 120 -3.76 11.12 -10.62
N MET A 121 -3.26 11.59 -11.77
CA MET A 121 -2.25 10.85 -12.54
C MET A 121 -0.99 10.54 -11.73
N LYS A 122 -0.49 11.52 -10.96
CA LYS A 122 0.72 11.34 -10.14
C LYS A 122 0.50 10.31 -9.03
N GLU A 123 -0.66 10.33 -8.38
CA GLU A 123 -1.02 9.35 -7.35
C GLU A 123 -1.05 7.94 -7.93
N ILE A 124 -1.77 7.74 -9.04
CA ILE A 124 -1.88 6.43 -9.69
C ILE A 124 -0.53 5.94 -10.20
N ALA A 125 0.28 6.81 -10.81
CA ALA A 125 1.63 6.47 -11.25
C ALA A 125 2.54 6.05 -10.08
N THR A 126 2.40 6.70 -8.92
CA THR A 126 3.15 6.31 -7.72
C THR A 126 2.75 4.91 -7.26
N ILE A 127 1.45 4.59 -7.25
CA ILE A 127 0.95 3.26 -6.91
C ILE A 127 1.43 2.22 -7.94
N LEU A 128 1.27 2.51 -9.23
CA LEU A 128 1.68 1.64 -10.34
C LEU A 128 3.19 1.40 -10.39
N SER A 129 4.03 2.30 -9.87
CA SER A 129 5.48 2.11 -9.80
C SER A 129 5.89 0.89 -8.96
N HIS A 130 5.02 0.48 -8.03
CA HIS A 130 5.21 -0.71 -7.21
C HIS A 130 4.68 -1.99 -7.88
N PHE A 131 4.10 -1.87 -9.07
CA PHE A 131 3.61 -2.98 -9.87
C PHE A 131 4.58 -3.34 -11.00
N LYS A 132 4.56 -4.62 -11.41
CA LYS A 132 5.49 -5.12 -12.45
C LYS A 132 5.19 -4.51 -13.83
N GLY A 133 3.95 -4.15 -14.12
CA GLY A 133 3.51 -3.54 -15.38
C GLY A 133 3.63 -2.02 -15.43
N TYR A 134 4.44 -1.38 -14.57
CA TYR A 134 4.71 0.06 -14.65
C TYR A 134 5.18 0.49 -16.06
N SER A 135 5.99 -0.33 -16.74
CA SER A 135 6.41 -0.05 -18.12
C SER A 135 5.23 0.01 -19.09
N GLN A 136 4.20 -0.83 -18.90
CA GLN A 136 2.98 -0.83 -19.72
C GLN A 136 2.15 0.44 -19.49
N CYS A 137 2.15 0.98 -18.26
CA CYS A 137 1.54 2.28 -17.98
C CYS A 137 2.28 3.42 -18.72
N VAL A 138 3.61 3.36 -18.77
CA VAL A 138 4.43 4.33 -19.52
C VAL A 138 4.17 4.20 -21.02
N ASP A 139 4.10 2.98 -21.55
CA ASP A 139 3.78 2.74 -22.96
C ASP A 139 2.39 3.28 -23.33
N ALA A 140 1.37 3.00 -22.50
CA ALA A 140 0.02 3.54 -22.68
C ALA A 140 -0.03 5.08 -22.60
N PHE A 141 0.80 5.68 -21.75
CA PHE A 141 0.95 7.14 -21.67
C PHE A 141 1.58 7.72 -22.94
N ILE A 142 2.65 7.10 -23.44
CA ILE A 142 3.35 7.53 -24.66
C ILE A 142 2.41 7.43 -25.87
N GLU A 143 1.66 6.33 -25.99
CA GLU A 143 0.71 6.12 -27.09
C GLU A 143 -0.41 7.18 -27.10
N GLN A 144 -0.92 7.56 -25.91
CA GLN A 144 -1.95 8.60 -25.80
C GLN A 144 -1.41 10.03 -25.97
N SER A 145 -0.14 10.27 -25.61
CA SER A 145 0.49 11.58 -25.80
C SER A 145 0.88 11.86 -27.26
N GLN A 146 0.89 10.82 -28.11
CA GLN A 146 1.21 10.91 -29.54
C GLN A 146 -0.04 11.01 -30.45
N MET A 147 -1.26 10.83 -29.91
CA MET A 147 -2.53 11.12 -30.59
C MET A 147 -3.00 12.54 -30.31
#